data_AF-K6XFE6-F1
#
_entry.id   AF-K6XFE6-F1
#
_cell.length_a   1.000
_cell.length_b   1.000
_cell.length_c   1.000
_cell.angle_alpha   90.00
_cell.angle_beta   90.00
_cell.angle_gamma   90.00
#
_symmetry.space_group_name_H-M   'P 1'
#
loop_
_entity.id
_entity.type
_entity.pdbx_description
1 polymer ?
#
loop_
_entity_poly.entity_id
_entity_poly.type
_entity_poly.pdbx_seq_one_letter_code
_entity_poly.pdbx_strand_id
1 'polypeptide(L)' 'MNGMADTTTIRISRDTHARVTRLAAERHETIDETVSRAIRALRQDAMGADLAADLTDDEVAWLDADAG' A
#
# COMPACT_ATOMS: atom_id res chain seq x y z
N MET A 1 0.36 3.99 26.02
CA MET A 1 -1.05 4.32 25.73
C MET A 1 -1.43 3.55 24.48
N ASN A 2 -2.19 2.47 24.63
CA ASN A 2 -2.57 1.62 23.49
C ASN A 2 -3.64 2.39 22.70
N GLY A 3 -3.27 2.92 21.53
CA GLY A 3 -4.18 3.72 20.72
C GLY A 3 -5.39 2.89 20.33
N MET A 4 -6.59 3.40 20.60
CA MET A 4 -7.83 2.82 20.10
C MET A 4 -7.70 2.73 18.58
N ALA A 5 -7.74 1.53 18.00
CA ALA A 5 -7.57 1.37 16.57
C ALA A 5 -8.67 2.16 15.85
N ASP A 6 -8.28 3.20 15.11
CA ASP A 6 -9.21 4.00 14.31
C ASP A 6 -9.94 3.07 13.34
N THR A 7 -11.23 2.88 13.57
CA THR A 7 -12.05 1.97 12.79
C THR A 7 -12.62 2.73 11.60
N THR A 8 -12.26 2.30 10.38
CA THR A 8 -12.82 2.84 9.15
C THR A 8 -13.84 1.87 8.57
N THR A 9 -15.09 2.31 8.41
CA THR A 9 -16.14 1.48 7.78
C THR A 9 -16.21 1.76 6.28
N ILE A 10 -16.08 0.72 5.46
CA ILE A 10 -16.16 0.81 3.99
C ILE A 10 -17.32 -0.08 3.51
N ARG A 11 -18.15 0.46 2.62
CA ARG A 11 -19.19 -0.30 1.93
C ARG A 11 -18.65 -0.89 0.65
N ILE A 12 -18.84 -2.19 0.47
CA ILE A 12 -18.46 -2.95 -0.72
C ILE A 12 -19.63 -3.81 -1.19
N SER A 13 -19.58 -4.27 -2.44
CA SER A 13 -20.55 -5.26 -2.93
C SER A 13 -20.37 -6.59 -2.21
N ARG A 14 -21.45 -7.40 -2.18
CA ARG A 14 -21.40 -8.76 -1.62
C ARG A 14 -20.35 -9.64 -2.29
N ASP A 15 -20.17 -9.50 -3.60
CA ASP A 15 -19.18 -10.27 -4.36
C ASP A 15 -17.75 -9.89 -3.98
N THR A 16 -17.48 -8.61 -3.74
CA THR A 16 -16.17 -8.16 -3.27
C THR A 16 -15.92 -8.65 -1.86
N HIS A 17 -16.91 -8.59 -0.96
CA HIS A 17 -16.79 -9.16 0.37
C HIS A 17 -16.44 -10.65 0.31
N ALA A 18 -17.19 -11.45 -0.48
CA ALA A 18 -16.94 -12.88 -0.61
C ALA A 18 -15.53 -13.20 -1.14
N ARG A 19 -15.04 -12.42 -2.10
CA ARG A 19 -13.66 -12.57 -2.63
C ARG A 19 -12.61 -12.29 -1.55
N VAL A 20 -12.77 -11.22 -0.77
CA VAL A 20 -11.83 -10.87 0.31
C VAL A 20 -11.88 -11.90 1.43
N THR A 21 -13.08 -12.35 1.84
CA THR A 21 -13.23 -13.41 2.85
C THR A 21 -12.53 -14.69 2.43
N ARG A 22 -12.71 -15.11 1.17
CA ARG A 22 -12.04 -16.31 0.64
C ARG A 22 -10.52 -16.15 0.65
N LEU A 23 -10.02 -15.00 0.22
CA LEU A 23 -8.59 -14.72 0.19
C LEU A 23 -7.96 -14.74 1.58
N ALA A 24 -8.64 -14.17 2.56
CA ALA A 24 -8.21 -14.17 3.96
C ALA A 24 -8.16 -15.62 4.50
N ALA A 25 -9.19 -16.43 4.22
CA ALA A 25 -9.22 -17.83 4.60
C ALA A 25 -8.09 -18.66 3.96
N GLU A 26 -7.83 -18.47 2.67
CA GLU A 26 -6.73 -19.12 1.94
C GLU A 26 -5.35 -18.77 2.52
N ARG A 27 -5.21 -17.57 3.10
CA ARG A 27 -3.97 -17.09 3.73
C ARG A 27 -3.90 -17.32 5.24
N HIS A 28 -4.93 -17.90 5.84
CA HIS A 28 -5.07 -18.02 7.30
C HIS A 28 -4.97 -16.66 8.02
N GLU A 29 -5.53 -15.63 7.42
CA GLU A 29 -5.57 -14.25 7.93
C GLU A 29 -7.00 -13.84 8.26
N THR A 30 -7.15 -12.80 9.07
CA THR A 30 -8.40 -12.05 9.19
C THR A 30 -8.61 -11.14 7.97
N ILE A 31 -9.86 -10.73 7.72
CA ILE A 31 -10.18 -9.76 6.66
C ILE A 31 -9.39 -8.46 6.86
N ASP A 32 -9.26 -7.99 8.11
CA ASP A 32 -8.56 -6.74 8.44
C ASP A 32 -7.07 -6.82 8.13
N GLU A 33 -6.42 -7.95 8.42
CA GLU A 33 -5.02 -8.19 8.07
C GLU A 33 -4.82 -8.23 6.55
N THR A 34 -5.68 -8.95 5.84
CA THR A 34 -5.62 -9.04 4.38
C THR A 34 -5.83 -7.66 3.72
N VAL A 35 -6.78 -6.87 4.20
CA VAL A 35 -7.02 -5.50 3.70
C VAL A 35 -5.83 -4.59 4.02
N SER A 36 -5.28 -4.66 5.24
CA SER A 36 -4.13 -3.87 5.64
C SER A 36 -2.89 -4.17 4.79
N ARG A 37 -2.64 -5.46 4.49
CA ARG A 37 -1.57 -5.89 3.58
C ARG A 37 -1.82 -5.42 2.16
N ALA A 38 -3.05 -5.50 1.65
CA ALA A 38 -3.39 -5.02 0.32
C ALA A 38 -3.15 -3.51 0.19
N ILE A 39 -3.59 -2.71 1.16
CA ILE A 39 -3.35 -1.26 1.18
C ILE A 39 -1.84 -0.97 1.21
N ARG A 40 -1.08 -1.70 2.02
CA ARG A 40 0.38 -1.56 2.08
C ARG A 40 1.02 -1.87 0.73
N ALA A 41 0.63 -2.97 0.08
CA ALA A 41 1.15 -3.36 -1.21
C ALA A 41 0.85 -2.31 -2.28
N LEU A 42 -0.38 -1.75 -2.32
CA LEU A 42 -0.74 -0.69 -3.26
C LEU A 42 0.09 0.58 -3.06
N ARG A 43 0.39 0.95 -1.81
CA ARG A 43 1.29 2.09 -1.53
C ARG A 43 2.71 1.80 -1.99
N GLN A 44 3.20 0.59 -1.77
CA GLN A 44 4.53 0.17 -2.19
C GLN A 44 4.67 0.11 -3.71
N ASP A 45 3.63 -0.33 -4.41
CA ASP A 45 3.57 -0.34 -5.88
C ASP A 45 3.62 1.08 -6.45
N ALA A 46 2.83 2.00 -5.89
CA ALA A 46 2.87 3.41 -6.27
C ALA A 46 4.24 4.05 -6.01
N MET A 47 4.86 3.79 -4.85
CA MET A 47 6.22 4.26 -4.55
C MET A 47 7.26 3.63 -5.48
N GLY A 48 7.12 2.35 -5.82
CA GLY A 48 8.01 1.67 -6.76
C GLY A 48 7.93 2.25 -8.17
N ALA A 49 6.73 2.60 -8.63
CA ALA A 49 6.53 3.28 -9.90
C ALA A 49 7.16 4.67 -9.93
N ASP A 50 7.03 5.44 -8.84
CA ASP A 50 7.65 6.76 -8.68
C ASP A 50 9.18 6.69 -8.69
N LEU A 51 9.76 5.77 -7.90
CA LEU A 51 11.20 5.56 -7.84
C LEU A 51 11.80 5.01 -9.15
N ALA A 52 11.01 4.34 -9.98
CA ALA A 52 11.43 3.81 -11.27
C ALA A 52 11.31 4.85 -12.40
N ALA A 53 10.71 6.01 -12.15
CA ALA A 53 10.67 7.09 -13.11
C ALA A 53 12.09 7.65 -13.33
N ASP A 54 12.38 8.06 -14.56
CA ASP A 54 13.62 8.76 -14.85
C ASP A 54 13.68 10.05 -14.01
N LEU A 55 14.83 10.29 -13.40
CA LEU A 55 15.08 11.53 -12.67
C LEU A 55 14.97 12.71 -13.62
N THR A 56 14.35 13.79 -13.14
CA THR A 56 14.36 15.06 -13.87
C THR A 56 15.77 15.64 -13.92
N ASP A 57 16.05 16.50 -14.91
CA ASP A 57 17.34 17.17 -15.03
C ASP A 57 17.73 17.94 -13.76
N ASP A 58 16.75 18.53 -13.08
CA ASP A 58 16.94 19.24 -11.80
C ASP A 58 17.33 18.29 -10.65
N GLU A 59 16.74 17.10 -10.60
CA GLU A 59 17.06 16.07 -9.60
C GLU A 59 18.44 15.44 -9.85
N VAL A 60 18.80 15.23 -11.12
CA VAL A 60 20.15 14.80 -11.51
C VAL A 60 21.17 15.86 -11.12
N ALA A 61 20.91 17.13 -11.46
CA ALA A 61 21.80 18.24 -11.11
C ALA A 61 21.95 18.41 -9.59
N TRP A 62 20.90 18.15 -8.81
CA TRP A 62 20.95 18.16 -7.34
C TRP A 62 21.79 17.01 -6.78
N LEU A 63 21.66 15.78 -7.32
CA LEU A 63 22.48 14.63 -6.91
C LEU A 63 23.96 14.80 -7.28
N ASP A 64 24.25 15.34 -8.46
CA ASP A 64 25.61 15.60 -8.92
C ASP A 64 26.29 16.73 -8.13
N ALA A 65 25.51 17.65 -7.56
CA ALA A 65 26.02 18.74 -6.73
C ALA A 65 26.51 18.28 -5.34
N ASP A 66 26.06 17.13 -4.82
CA ASP A 66 26.53 16.55 -3.56
C ASP A 66 27.73 15.60 -3.75
N ALA A 67 28.07 15.29 -5.02
CA ALA A 67 29.18 14.41 -5.40
C ALA A 67 30.50 15.15 -5.71
N GLY A 68 30.57 16.48 -5.45
CA GLY A 68 31.70 17.36 -5.77
C GLY A 68 32.41 17.98 -4.56
#